data_AF-A0A382VWB3-F1
#
_entry.id   AF-A0A382VWB3-F1
#
_cell.length_a   1.000
_cell.length_b   1.000
_cell.length_c   1.000
_cell.angle_alpha   90.00
_cell.angle_beta   90.00
_cell.angle_gamma   90.00
#
_symmetry.space_group_name_H-M   'P 1'
#
loop_
_entity.id
_entity.type
_entity.pdbx_description
1 polymer ?
#
loop_
_entity_poly.entity_id
_entity_poly.type
_entity_poly.pdbx_seq_one_letter_code
_entity_poly.pdbx_strand_id
1 'polypeptide(L)' 'MQSPTTDLTLDLESAYEACREITRREAKNFYYAFLTLPAAKRRAIYAAYAFCRHCDDSVDEETSTDAKLKALTDLQA' A
#
# COMPACT_ATOMS: atom_id res chain seq x y z
N MET A 1 -21.59 30.92 16.09
CA MET A 1 -21.31 29.96 15.00
C MET A 1 -19.92 29.42 15.26
N GLN A 2 -19.83 28.22 15.84
CA GLN A 2 -18.55 27.64 16.23
C GLN A 2 -17.82 27.11 14.99
N SER A 3 -16.56 27.52 14.87
CA SER A 3 -15.60 27.21 13.82
C SER A 3 -15.40 25.70 13.63
N PRO A 4 -15.11 25.19 12.41
CA PRO A 4 -14.55 23.87 12.28
C PRO A 4 -13.04 23.97 12.52
N THR A 5 -12.62 23.41 13.65
CA THR A 5 -11.23 23.14 13.99
C THR A 5 -10.65 22.20 12.94
N THR A 6 -9.84 22.72 12.01
CA THR A 6 -9.00 21.89 11.14
C THR A 6 -7.92 21.27 12.01
N ASP A 7 -8.14 20.03 12.44
CA ASP A 7 -7.08 19.22 13.00
C ASP A 7 -6.05 18.95 11.89
N LEU A 8 -4.77 19.19 12.15
CA LEU A 8 -3.65 19.12 11.18
C LEU A 8 -3.27 17.67 10.80
N THR A 9 -4.20 16.74 10.94
CA THR A 9 -3.99 15.29 10.89
C THR A 9 -4.92 14.65 9.87
N LEU A 10 -4.40 14.42 8.64
CA LEU A 10 -4.97 13.59 7.56
C LEU A 10 -6.42 13.90 7.14
N ASP A 11 -6.59 14.65 6.05
CA ASP A 11 -7.89 14.76 5.38
C ASP A 11 -8.19 13.52 4.52
N LEU A 12 -9.48 13.20 4.39
CA LEU A 12 -9.95 11.98 3.71
C LEU A 12 -9.61 11.96 2.21
N GLU A 13 -9.57 13.12 1.55
CA GLU A 13 -9.27 13.19 0.12
C GLU A 13 -7.78 12.90 -0.10
N SER A 14 -6.90 13.48 0.72
CA SER A 14 -5.46 13.17 0.71
C SER A 14 -5.18 11.70 1.01
N ALA A 15 -5.96 11.08 1.90
CA ALA A 15 -5.85 9.64 2.17
C ALA A 15 -6.21 8.79 0.94
N TYR A 16 -7.27 9.14 0.21
CA TYR A 16 -7.62 8.46 -1.04
C TYR A 16 -6.57 8.68 -2.13
N GLU A 17 -5.99 9.86 -2.22
CA GLU A 17 -4.94 10.15 -3.20
C GLU A 17 -3.66 9.37 -2.92
N ALA A 18 -3.26 9.24 -1.65
CA ALA A 18 -2.14 8.38 -1.26
C ALA A 18 -2.36 6.92 -1.67
N CYS A 19 -3.57 6.39 -1.45
CA CYS A 19 -3.94 5.03 -1.86
C CYS A 19 -3.90 4.86 -3.39
N ARG A 20 -4.33 5.90 -4.14
CA ARG A 20 -4.28 5.92 -5.61
C ARG A 20 -2.83 5.84 -6.10
N GLU A 21 -1.92 6.63 -5.53
CA GLU A 21 -0.52 6.66 -5.93
C GLU A 21 0.20 5.34 -5.62
N ILE A 22 -0.04 4.73 -4.45
CA ILE A 22 0.46 3.38 -4.12
C ILE A 22 -0.04 2.37 -5.16
N THR A 23 -1.35 2.36 -5.41
CA THR A 23 -1.95 1.41 -6.36
C THR A 23 -1.42 1.63 -7.79
N ARG A 24 -1.20 2.88 -8.20
CA ARG A 24 -0.63 3.22 -9.52
C ARG A 24 0.79 2.68 -9.68
N ARG A 25 1.62 2.80 -8.64
CA ARG A 25 3.03 2.38 -8.67
C ARG A 25 3.17 0.85 -8.66
N GLU A 26 2.38 0.18 -7.83
CA GLU A 26 2.53 -1.25 -7.55
C GLU A 26 1.65 -2.13 -8.46
N ALA A 27 0.43 -1.69 -8.79
CA ALA A 27 -0.54 -2.46 -9.58
C ALA A 27 -0.38 -2.24 -11.10
N LYS A 28 0.84 -2.26 -11.65
CA LYS A 28 1.14 -1.81 -13.04
C LYS A 28 0.19 -2.34 -14.12
N ASN A 29 -0.20 -3.61 -14.04
CA ASN A 29 -1.13 -4.23 -14.99
C ASN A 29 -2.61 -4.00 -14.62
N PHE A 30 -2.95 -4.07 -13.34
CA PHE A 30 -4.33 -3.99 -12.86
C PHE A 30 -4.86 -2.55 -12.75
N TYR A 31 -3.97 -1.57 -12.57
CA TYR A 31 -4.32 -0.16 -12.42
C TYR A 31 -5.15 0.34 -13.60
N TYR A 32 -4.79 -0.06 -14.83
CA TYR A 32 -5.55 0.31 -16.03
C TYR A 32 -6.95 -0.31 -16.08
N ALA A 33 -7.12 -1.53 -15.57
CA ALA A 33 -8.44 -2.13 -15.43
C ALA A 33 -9.30 -1.35 -14.44
N PHE A 34 -8.72 -0.88 -13.34
CA PHE A 34 -9.44 -0.07 -12.35
C PHE A 34 -9.95 1.26 -12.90
N LEU A 35 -9.25 1.86 -13.88
CA LEU A 35 -9.70 3.13 -14.50
C LEU A 35 -11.07 3.02 -15.15
N THR A 36 -11.50 1.82 -15.56
CA THR A 36 -12.81 1.56 -16.17
C THR A 36 -13.96 1.59 -15.15
N LEU A 37 -13.67 1.56 -13.85
CA LEU A 37 -14.67 1.58 -12.80
C LEU A 37 -15.22 3.00 -12.58
N PRO A 38 -16.49 3.14 -12.11
CA PRO A 38 -17.01 4.41 -11.62
C PRO A 38 -16.16 4.99 -10.48
N ALA A 39 -16.14 6.31 -10.35
CA ALA A 39 -15.24 7.02 -9.42
C ALA A 39 -15.27 6.51 -7.98
N ALA A 40 -16.46 6.26 -7.42
CA ALA A 40 -16.60 5.72 -6.06
C ALA A 40 -15.97 4.33 -5.90
N LYS A 41 -16.14 3.46 -6.91
CA LYS A 41 -15.53 2.11 -6.90
C LYS A 41 -14.01 2.17 -7.10
N ARG A 42 -13.50 3.14 -7.87
CA ARG A 42 -12.06 3.39 -8.01
C ARG A 42 -11.42 3.76 -6.67
N ARG A 43 -12.03 4.69 -5.94
CA ARG A 43 -11.55 5.07 -4.59
C ARG A 43 -11.53 3.87 -3.64
N ALA A 44 -12.59 3.07 -3.65
CA ALA A 44 -12.68 1.86 -2.82
C ALA A 44 -11.60 0.83 -3.17
N ILE A 45 -11.37 0.53 -4.46
CA ILE A 45 -10.39 -0.48 -4.86
C ILE A 45 -8.95 0.00 -4.61
N TYR A 46 -8.66 1.30 -4.77
CA TYR A 46 -7.34 1.85 -4.45
C TYR A 46 -7.02 1.71 -2.96
N ALA A 47 -7.99 2.00 -2.08
CA ALA A 47 -7.80 1.83 -0.64
C ALA A 47 -7.60 0.35 -0.27
N ALA A 48 -8.42 -0.56 -0.80
CA ALA A 48 -8.29 -1.98 -0.55
C ALA A 48 -6.94 -2.54 -1.05
N TYR A 49 -6.53 -2.16 -2.26
CA TYR A 49 -5.25 -2.60 -2.83
C TYR A 49 -4.06 -2.08 -2.02
N ALA A 50 -4.05 -0.78 -1.69
CA ALA A 50 -2.97 -0.17 -0.91
C ALA A 50 -2.84 -0.81 0.49
N PHE A 51 -3.97 -1.14 1.13
CA PHE A 51 -3.96 -1.88 2.40
C PHE A 51 -3.34 -3.27 2.24
N CYS A 52 -3.81 -4.08 1.29
CA CYS A 52 -3.25 -5.41 1.06
C CYS A 52 -1.76 -5.35 0.74
N ARG A 53 -1.33 -4.38 -0.08
CA ARG A 53 0.09 -4.23 -0.42
C ARG A 53 0.94 -3.92 0.81
N HIS A 54 0.45 -3.05 1.69
CA HIS A 54 1.15 -2.73 2.92
C HIS A 54 1.27 -3.95 3.84
N CYS A 55 0.22 -4.77 3.94
CA CYS A 55 0.26 -6.04 4.66
C CYS A 55 1.28 -7.00 4.04
N ASP A 56 1.27 -7.17 2.72
CA ASP A 56 2.23 -8.03 2.01
C ASP A 56 3.66 -7.55 2.23
N ASP A 57 3.94 -6.26 2.10
CA ASP A 57 5.25 -5.66 2.36
C ASP A 57 5.73 -5.96 3.80
N SER A 58 4.84 -5.87 4.79
CA SER A 58 5.17 -6.18 6.19
C SER A 58 5.50 -7.65 6.46
N VAL A 59 5.03 -8.56 5.60
CA VAL A 59 5.29 -10.01 5.70
C VAL A 59 6.48 -10.41 4.83
N ASP A 60 6.68 -9.76 3.68
CA ASP A 60 7.74 -10.05 2.71
C ASP A 60 9.12 -9.52 3.15
N GLU A 61 9.20 -8.54 4.05
CA GLU A 61 10.47 -8.03 4.58
C GLU A 61 11.25 -9.03 5.47
N GLU A 62 10.74 -10.26 5.67
CA GLU A 62 11.48 -11.31 6.36
C GLU A 62 12.50 -12.04 5.46
N THR A 63 13.65 -11.39 5.31
CA THR A 63 14.99 -11.94 4.99
C THR A 63 15.12 -12.60 3.61
N SER A 64 16.01 -12.05 2.77
CA SER A 64 16.38 -12.65 1.49
C SER A 64 16.85 -14.10 1.67
N THR A 65 16.56 -14.96 0.70
CA THR A 65 17.01 -16.35 0.70
C THR A 65 18.52 -16.45 0.88
N ASP A 66 19.29 -15.46 0.40
CA ASP A 66 20.74 -15.37 0.60
C ASP A 66 21.14 -15.07 2.04
N ALA A 67 20.40 -14.22 2.74
CA ALA A 67 20.63 -13.97 4.17
C ALA A 67 20.23 -15.19 5.02
N LYS A 68 19.17 -15.92 4.62
CA LYS A 68 18.81 -17.23 5.20
C LYS A 68 19.90 -18.28 4.93
N LEU A 69 20.47 -18.33 3.72
CA LEU A 69 21.52 -19.26 3.32
C LEU A 69 22.86 -18.98 4.00
N LYS A 70 23.22 -17.70 4.15
CA LYS A 70 24.41 -17.28 4.90
C LYS A 70 24.29 -17.70 6.37
N ALA A 71 23.15 -17.43 7.01
CA ALA A 71 22.90 -17.82 8.40
C ALA A 71 22.97 -19.36 8.60
N LEU A 72 22.51 -20.15 7.63
CA LEU A 72 22.65 -21.61 7.67
C LEU A 72 24.10 -22.08 7.56
N THR A 73 24.88 -21.47 6.67
CA THR A 73 26.30 -21.80 6.50
C THR A 73 27.10 -21.49 7.76
N ASP A 74 26.80 -20.36 8.42
CA ASP A 74 27.49 -19.90 9.63
C ASP A 74 27.26 -20.83 10.86
N LEU A 75 26.20 -21.66 10.87
CA LEU A 75 25.90 -22.62 11.96
C LEU A 75 26.60 -23.98 11.81
N GLN A 76 27.19 -24.27 10.64
CA GLN A 76 27.84 -25.56 10.34
C GLN A 76 29.37 -25.54 10.54
N ALA A 77 29.94 -24.42 11.00
CA ALA A 77 31.35 -24.25 11.35
C ALA A 77 31.57 -24.36 12.88
#